data_AF-A0A0S2KLN0-F1
#
_entry.id   AF-A0A0S2KLN0-F1
#
_cell.length_a   1.000
_cell.length_b   1.000
_cell.length_c   1.000
_cell.angle_alpha   90.00
_cell.angle_beta   90.00
_cell.angle_gamma   90.00
#
_symmetry.space_group_name_H-M   'P 1'
#
loop_
_entity.id
_entity.type
_entity.pdbx_description
1 polymer ?
#
loop_
_entity_poly.entity_id
_entity_poly.type
_entity_poly.pdbx_seq_one_letter_code
_entity_poly.pdbx_strand_id
1 'polypeptide(L)'
;MSQYSFSYNYDSLNDAFNAVNRKGKMQKRYLSPEYLASAQEYRDMRKELNEILRKKTAERTEDEADLVDFLKQSMKKNAQQQKALLQEHLIKVSSNILSSSFRFNLTPDSSADPKKPVYSIGTTAEEFFAMQVLCRNVKKLFNISMSSRNEILSQLKILLREDKNRYYIIRTDVCHCFESIPHDKLFGYLEGNNLLDVKSKSLLRGLIRKEFEAKNLRPLVRTPQTGIPRGCAISSLLSEFYLSKIDEEIRRTLPGIVFMARYVDDIIIVVHPDLDEEHQWSLNDYVKALTNAYIKYGLKIHTPATDEENKCYTYDSQGTASLKFDLLGYTLQSIKGNKDKQGIFSLSKDKKKKLSNRISKTFLKFDHLLNTASYDVAAHYLFDALHVLTCNINLYNAKRGVKVGIFYSNQLLDNTKTQDLEKLDNDLQKKCAQISLNGKAGVDPAKKSQIEATLKKQLAQVSFVKGFCAHKRYKIKKSRLQMIKQSWDEKQKEDKT
;
A
#
# COMPACT_ATOMS: atom_id res chain seq x y z
N MET A 1 -19.96 11.81 33.76
CA MET A 1 -20.02 12.94 32.82
C MET A 1 -18.61 13.54 32.75
N SER A 2 -17.86 13.71 31.67
CA SER A 2 -18.08 13.68 30.22
C SER A 2 -16.83 13.11 29.52
N GLN A 3 -16.90 11.89 28.96
CA GLN A 3 -15.86 11.38 28.04
C GLN A 3 -16.32 11.32 26.57
N TYR A 4 -17.56 11.70 26.29
CA TYR A 4 -18.01 12.00 24.94
C TYR A 4 -17.67 13.46 24.63
N SER A 5 -16.40 13.76 24.38
CA SER A 5 -16.10 14.95 23.59
C SER A 5 -16.82 14.78 22.26
N PHE A 6 -17.63 15.76 21.86
CA PHE A 6 -18.37 15.73 20.61
C PHE A 6 -17.43 15.36 19.48
N SER A 7 -17.59 14.13 18.96
CA SER A 7 -16.91 13.69 17.76
C SER A 7 -17.25 14.69 16.65
N TYR A 8 -16.27 15.04 15.81
CA TYR A 8 -16.45 16.01 14.72
C TYR A 8 -16.52 17.49 15.12
N ASN A 9 -16.11 17.88 16.33
CA ASN A 9 -15.86 19.28 16.69
C ASN A 9 -14.57 19.85 16.05
N TYR A 10 -14.30 21.15 16.25
CA TYR A 10 -13.09 21.82 15.76
C TYR A 10 -11.80 21.06 16.11
N ASP A 11 -11.62 20.66 17.37
CA ASP A 11 -10.39 20.00 17.83
C ASP A 11 -10.17 18.67 17.09
N SER A 12 -11.23 17.87 16.93
CA SER A 12 -11.20 16.60 16.19
C SER A 12 -10.80 16.81 14.73
N LEU A 13 -11.32 17.86 14.09
CA LEU A 13 -11.02 18.21 12.71
C LEU A 13 -9.60 18.76 12.56
N ASN A 14 -9.15 19.60 13.50
CA ASN A 14 -7.79 20.14 13.53
C ASN A 14 -6.77 19.02 13.72
N ASP A 15 -7.07 18.06 14.58
CA ASP A 15 -6.29 16.84 14.76
C ASP A 15 -6.20 16.01 13.47
N ALA A 16 -7.32 15.85 12.75
CA ALA A 16 -7.35 15.18 11.46
C ALA A 16 -6.53 15.94 10.41
N PHE A 17 -6.68 17.26 10.33
CA PHE A 17 -5.88 18.14 9.47
C PHE A 17 -4.39 17.94 9.74
N ASN A 18 -3.96 18.07 11.00
CA ASN A 18 -2.56 17.94 11.39
C ASN A 18 -1.99 16.57 11.04
N ALA A 19 -2.74 15.50 11.29
CA ALA A 19 -2.31 14.13 10.96
C ALA A 19 -2.12 13.91 9.45
N VAL A 20 -3.00 14.48 8.61
CA VAL A 20 -2.93 14.36 7.15
C VAL A 20 -1.85 15.29 6.59
N ASN A 21 -1.77 16.52 7.08
CA ASN A 21 -0.82 17.53 6.64
C ASN A 21 0.62 17.10 6.92
N ARG A 22 0.89 16.54 8.12
CA ARG A 22 2.19 15.92 8.45
C ARG A 22 2.59 14.81 7.48
N LYS A 23 1.62 14.09 6.91
CA LYS A 23 1.87 13.03 5.91
C LYS A 23 2.02 13.57 4.48
N GLY A 24 1.84 14.88 4.27
CA GLY A 24 1.85 15.51 2.95
C GLY A 24 0.72 15.04 2.03
N LYS A 25 -0.40 14.63 2.61
CA LYS A 25 -1.58 14.11 1.87
C LYS A 25 -2.74 15.10 1.80
N MET A 26 -2.59 16.29 2.40
CA MET A 26 -3.65 17.29 2.42
C MET A 26 -3.79 17.92 1.05
N GLN A 27 -4.99 17.87 0.47
CA GLN A 27 -5.26 18.46 -0.83
C GLN A 27 -5.78 19.89 -0.66
N LYS A 28 -5.38 20.77 -1.58
CA LYS A 28 -5.79 22.19 -1.57
C LYS A 28 -7.32 22.35 -1.58
N ARG A 29 -8.04 21.49 -2.32
CA ARG A 29 -9.50 21.54 -2.47
C ARG A 29 -10.31 21.42 -1.17
N TYR A 30 -9.70 20.95 -0.09
CA TYR A 30 -10.37 20.80 1.21
C TYR A 30 -10.13 21.98 2.15
N LEU A 31 -9.43 23.02 1.68
CA LEU A 31 -9.05 24.20 2.43
C LEU A 31 -9.70 25.44 1.79
N SER A 32 -9.89 26.48 2.60
CA SER A 32 -10.48 27.72 2.12
C SER A 32 -9.52 28.46 1.17
N PRO A 33 -10.02 29.17 0.14
CA PRO A 33 -9.20 29.98 -0.75
C PRO A 33 -8.33 31.00 0.01
N GLU A 34 -8.87 31.59 1.08
CA GLU A 34 -8.21 32.58 1.92
C GLU A 34 -7.00 31.96 2.64
N TYR A 35 -7.18 30.78 3.23
CA TYR A 35 -6.07 30.03 3.82
C TYR A 35 -5.00 29.69 2.77
N LEU A 36 -5.41 29.29 1.56
CA LEU A 36 -4.49 28.93 0.49
C LEU A 36 -3.68 30.13 -0.01
N ALA A 37 -4.31 31.30 -0.12
CA ALA A 37 -3.66 32.56 -0.48
C ALA A 37 -2.62 32.94 0.59
N SER A 38 -3.03 32.96 1.86
CA SER A 38 -2.12 33.26 2.97
C SER A 38 -0.95 32.26 3.07
N ALA A 39 -1.19 30.97 2.82
CA ALA A 39 -0.15 29.95 2.77
C ALA A 39 0.79 30.09 1.55
N GLN A 40 0.33 30.70 0.46
CA GLN A 40 1.15 31.00 -0.71
C GLN A 40 2.04 32.22 -0.43
N GLU A 41 1.50 33.30 0.12
CA GLU A 41 2.27 34.47 0.58
C GLU A 41 3.40 34.08 1.52
N TYR A 42 3.14 33.18 2.48
CA TYR A 42 4.17 32.66 3.36
C TYR A 42 5.31 31.97 2.62
N ARG A 43 5.00 31.23 1.55
CA ARG A 43 6.02 30.53 0.75
C ARG A 43 6.85 31.52 -0.05
N ASP A 44 6.22 32.56 -0.56
CA ASP A 44 6.89 33.60 -1.34
C ASP A 44 7.83 34.41 -0.43
N MET A 45 7.35 34.86 0.74
CA MET A 45 8.21 35.46 1.77
C MET A 45 9.35 34.53 2.20
N ARG A 46 9.10 33.23 2.35
CA ARG A 46 10.14 32.25 2.71
C ARG A 46 11.17 32.07 1.59
N LYS A 47 10.75 32.15 0.33
CA LYS A 47 11.64 32.04 -0.82
C LYS A 47 12.58 33.24 -0.86
N GLU A 48 12.02 34.44 -0.75
CA GLU A 48 12.76 35.70 -0.67
C GLU A 48 13.75 35.69 0.50
N LEU A 49 13.29 35.33 1.71
CA LEU A 49 14.15 35.18 2.88
C LEU A 49 15.31 34.20 2.63
N ASN A 50 15.05 33.05 2.00
CA ASN A 50 16.10 32.07 1.71
C ASN A 50 17.10 32.56 0.66
N GLU A 51 16.71 33.46 -0.25
CA GLU A 51 17.63 34.05 -1.24
C GLU A 51 18.64 34.97 -0.53
N ILE A 52 18.18 35.80 0.42
CA ILE A 52 19.04 36.67 1.24
C ILE A 52 19.94 35.83 2.18
N LEU A 53 19.37 34.79 2.80
CA LEU A 53 20.11 33.93 3.74
C LEU A 53 21.22 33.07 3.10
N ARG A 54 21.34 33.03 1.76
CA ARG A 54 22.48 32.41 1.09
C ARG A 54 23.77 33.22 1.24
N LYS A 55 23.66 34.54 1.42
CA LYS A 55 24.81 35.41 1.71
C LYS A 55 25.23 35.23 3.17
N LYS A 56 26.54 35.28 3.44
CA LYS A 56 27.01 35.29 4.83
C LYS A 56 26.54 36.56 5.53
N THR A 57 26.33 36.49 6.84
CA THR A 57 25.82 37.64 7.61
C THR A 57 26.70 38.87 7.48
N ALA A 58 28.02 38.71 7.38
CA ALA A 58 28.99 39.80 7.18
C ALA A 58 28.98 40.41 5.77
N GLU A 59 28.30 39.78 4.81
CA GLU A 59 28.21 40.23 3.41
C GLU A 59 26.86 40.89 3.11
N ARG A 60 25.98 41.03 4.11
CA ARG A 60 24.66 41.65 3.96
C ARG A 60 24.75 43.16 4.15
N THR A 61 24.02 43.90 3.32
CA THR A 61 23.83 45.33 3.55
C THR A 61 22.90 45.57 4.74
N GLU A 62 22.88 46.80 5.26
CA GLU A 62 21.95 47.23 6.31
C GLU A 62 20.48 47.03 5.87
N ASP A 63 20.16 47.44 4.64
CA ASP A 63 18.83 47.20 4.03
C ASP A 63 18.45 45.71 3.97
N GLU A 64 19.41 44.82 3.70
CA GLU A 64 19.18 43.37 3.67
C GLU A 64 18.96 42.80 5.08
N ALA A 65 19.60 43.36 6.09
CA ALA A 65 19.37 42.98 7.49
C ALA A 65 17.96 43.41 7.95
N ASP A 66 17.55 44.64 7.64
CA ASP A 66 16.23 45.16 7.94
C ASP A 66 15.12 44.38 7.23
N LEU A 67 15.32 44.07 5.94
CA LEU A 67 14.39 43.24 5.17
C LEU A 67 14.25 41.83 5.76
N VAL A 68 15.34 41.23 6.23
CA VAL A 68 15.30 39.93 6.91
C VAL A 68 14.43 39.97 8.17
N ASP A 69 14.56 41.02 8.98
CA ASP A 69 13.78 41.13 10.22
C ASP A 69 12.31 41.49 9.93
N PHE A 70 12.05 42.35 8.95
CA PHE A 70 10.71 42.59 8.43
C PHE A 70 10.04 41.31 7.93
N LEU A 71 10.73 40.51 7.11
CA LEU A 71 10.22 39.24 6.59
C LEU A 71 9.91 38.25 7.72
N LYS A 72 10.77 38.14 8.74
CA LYS A 72 10.49 37.27 9.91
C LYS A 72 9.25 37.72 10.67
N GLN A 73 9.08 39.02 10.90
CA GLN A 73 7.91 39.57 11.60
C GLN A 73 6.63 39.35 10.78
N SER A 74 6.66 39.67 9.49
CA SER A 74 5.56 39.45 8.55
C SER A 74 5.17 37.98 8.45
N MET A 75 6.16 37.07 8.40
CA MET A 75 5.93 35.63 8.44
C MET A 75 5.27 35.17 9.75
N LYS A 76 5.64 35.75 10.90
CA LYS A 76 5.00 35.45 12.20
C LYS A 76 3.54 35.89 12.22
N LYS A 77 3.24 37.09 11.72
CA LYS A 77 1.88 37.62 11.59
C LYS A 77 1.05 36.77 10.63
N ASN A 78 1.58 36.44 9.46
CA ASN A 78 0.92 35.59 8.48
C ASN A 78 0.67 34.17 9.03
N ALA A 79 1.59 33.59 9.82
CA ALA A 79 1.36 32.31 10.48
C ALA A 79 0.19 32.35 11.49
N GLN A 80 0.02 33.45 12.22
CA GLN A 80 -1.15 33.67 13.09
C GLN A 80 -2.45 33.80 12.27
N GLN A 81 -2.40 34.54 11.17
CA GLN A 81 -3.53 34.68 10.24
C GLN A 81 -3.94 33.33 9.64
N GLN A 82 -2.99 32.51 9.18
CA GLN A 82 -3.26 31.15 8.70
C GLN A 82 -3.97 30.30 9.75
N LYS A 83 -3.55 30.40 11.03
CA LYS A 83 -4.18 29.67 12.13
C LYS A 83 -5.64 30.11 12.32
N ALA A 84 -5.90 31.41 12.28
CA ALA A 84 -7.26 31.96 12.41
C ALA A 84 -8.16 31.53 11.23
N LEU A 85 -7.68 31.68 9.99
CA LEU A 85 -8.39 31.26 8.78
C LEU A 85 -8.69 29.76 8.77
N LEU A 86 -7.72 28.94 9.19
CA LEU A 86 -7.93 27.51 9.32
C LEU A 86 -8.97 27.19 10.39
N GLN A 87 -8.94 27.89 11.52
CA GLN A 87 -9.90 27.68 12.60
C GLN A 87 -11.32 28.00 12.15
N GLU A 88 -11.53 29.16 11.53
CA GLU A 88 -12.82 29.55 10.96
C GLU A 88 -13.35 28.51 9.96
N HIS A 89 -12.49 28.09 9.01
CA HIS A 89 -12.83 27.07 8.03
C HIS A 89 -13.25 25.74 8.69
N LEU A 90 -12.47 25.26 9.66
CA LEU A 90 -12.76 24.00 10.33
C LEU A 90 -14.01 24.06 11.22
N ILE A 91 -14.32 25.22 11.81
CA ILE A 91 -15.59 25.42 12.54
C ILE A 91 -16.77 25.32 11.58
N LYS A 92 -16.70 25.99 10.42
CA LYS A 92 -17.74 25.90 9.38
C LYS A 92 -17.95 24.46 8.90
N VAL A 93 -16.87 23.75 8.58
CA VAL A 93 -16.92 22.34 8.18
C VAL A 93 -17.50 21.46 9.30
N SER A 94 -17.12 21.70 10.56
CA SER A 94 -17.65 20.98 11.72
C SER A 94 -19.16 21.15 11.83
N SER A 95 -19.68 22.38 11.77
CA SER A 95 -21.11 22.66 11.81
C SER A 95 -21.87 21.95 10.69
N ASN A 96 -21.32 21.96 9.47
CA ASN A 96 -21.91 21.25 8.33
C ASN A 96 -21.94 19.74 8.56
N ILE A 97 -20.86 19.14 9.06
CA ILE A 97 -20.82 17.69 9.37
C ILE A 97 -21.84 17.36 10.46
N LEU A 98 -21.95 18.18 11.50
CA LEU A 98 -22.83 17.94 12.64
C LEU A 98 -24.32 18.09 12.29
N SER A 99 -24.65 18.86 11.26
CA SER A 99 -26.01 18.99 10.74
C SER A 99 -26.71 17.64 10.50
N SER A 100 -28.03 17.63 10.60
CA SER A 100 -28.86 16.45 10.37
C SER A 100 -28.89 16.03 8.89
N SER A 101 -28.64 16.97 7.97
CA SER A 101 -28.68 16.80 6.51
C SER A 101 -27.39 16.19 5.94
N PHE A 102 -26.26 16.27 6.63
CA PHE A 102 -25.00 15.75 6.12
C PHE A 102 -25.05 14.22 5.91
N ARG A 103 -24.66 13.79 4.70
CA ARG A 103 -24.52 12.39 4.29
C ARG A 103 -23.28 12.25 3.41
N PHE A 104 -22.65 11.08 3.44
CA PHE A 104 -21.62 10.73 2.47
C PHE A 104 -22.25 10.43 1.13
N ASN A 105 -21.56 10.78 0.04
CA ASN A 105 -21.93 10.41 -1.31
C ASN A 105 -20.86 9.48 -1.92
N LEU A 106 -21.28 8.30 -2.38
CA LEU A 106 -20.43 7.34 -3.07
C LEU A 106 -20.51 7.53 -4.58
N THR A 107 -19.36 7.51 -5.24
CA THR A 107 -19.28 7.39 -6.70
C THR A 107 -18.64 6.04 -7.06
N PRO A 108 -19.39 5.11 -7.70
CA PRO A 108 -18.85 3.83 -8.16
C PRO A 108 -17.98 4.00 -9.41
N ASP A 109 -16.91 3.23 -9.47
CA ASP A 109 -15.99 3.13 -10.60
C ASP A 109 -15.64 1.66 -10.85
N SER A 110 -16.09 1.13 -11.99
CA SER A 110 -15.83 -0.24 -12.45
C SER A 110 -14.84 -0.32 -13.61
N SER A 111 -14.19 0.80 -13.97
CA SER A 111 -13.31 0.88 -15.15
C SER A 111 -12.05 0.01 -15.03
N ALA A 112 -11.50 -0.13 -13.82
CA ALA A 112 -10.29 -0.91 -13.58
C ALA A 112 -10.55 -2.43 -13.53
N ASP A 113 -11.62 -2.83 -12.84
CA ASP A 113 -12.07 -4.22 -12.70
C ASP A 113 -13.62 -4.25 -12.63
N PRO A 114 -14.30 -4.69 -13.70
CA PRO A 114 -15.76 -4.77 -13.73
C PRO A 114 -16.35 -5.70 -12.66
N LYS A 115 -15.59 -6.71 -12.20
CA LYS A 115 -16.04 -7.63 -11.15
C LYS A 115 -15.83 -7.06 -9.75
N LYS A 116 -14.95 -6.06 -9.56
CA LYS A 116 -14.63 -5.49 -8.25
C LYS A 116 -14.65 -3.95 -8.32
N PRO A 117 -15.84 -3.35 -8.44
CA PRO A 117 -15.99 -1.90 -8.50
C PRO A 117 -15.41 -1.24 -7.24
N VAL A 118 -14.75 -0.11 -7.45
CA VAL A 118 -14.19 0.73 -6.40
C VAL A 118 -15.12 1.92 -6.19
N TYR A 119 -15.30 2.33 -4.96
CA TYR A 119 -16.16 3.44 -4.58
C TYR A 119 -15.33 4.54 -3.94
N SER A 120 -15.52 5.76 -4.44
CA SER A 120 -14.80 6.94 -3.99
C SER A 120 -15.68 7.88 -3.15
N ILE A 121 -15.06 8.54 -2.17
CA ILE A 121 -15.63 9.55 -1.26
C ILE A 121 -14.61 10.69 -1.13
N GLY A 122 -15.08 11.89 -0.79
CA GLY A 122 -14.22 13.01 -0.44
C GLY A 122 -14.14 14.01 -1.58
N THR A 123 -15.29 14.29 -2.19
CA THR A 123 -15.44 15.38 -3.15
C THR A 123 -15.43 16.72 -2.42
N THR A 124 -16.05 16.76 -1.24
CA THR A 124 -16.13 17.96 -0.37
C THR A 124 -15.17 17.89 0.81
N ALA A 125 -14.94 19.05 1.44
CA ALA A 125 -14.14 19.13 2.67
C ALA A 125 -14.82 18.38 3.82
N GLU A 126 -16.14 18.49 3.93
CA GLU A 126 -16.97 17.83 4.93
C GLU A 126 -16.83 16.31 4.86
N GLU A 127 -16.99 15.72 3.67
CA GLU A 127 -16.81 14.29 3.46
C GLU A 127 -15.39 13.85 3.83
N PHE A 128 -14.39 14.61 3.41
CA PHE A 128 -13.00 14.30 3.70
C PHE A 128 -12.72 14.30 5.20
N PHE A 129 -13.08 15.37 5.91
CA PHE A 129 -12.83 15.52 7.33
C PHE A 129 -13.67 14.55 8.18
N ALA A 130 -14.95 14.37 7.85
CA ALA A 130 -15.79 13.38 8.49
C ALA A 130 -15.21 11.97 8.34
N MET A 131 -14.72 11.62 7.15
CA MET A 131 -14.08 10.32 6.93
C MET A 131 -12.78 10.15 7.75
N GLN A 132 -11.95 11.20 7.86
CA GLN A 132 -10.73 11.13 8.67
C GLN A 132 -11.03 10.93 10.16
N VAL A 133 -11.98 11.69 10.71
CA VAL A 133 -12.39 11.56 12.12
C VAL A 133 -13.03 10.21 12.35
N LEU A 134 -13.91 9.75 11.46
CA LEU A 134 -14.55 8.44 11.56
C LEU A 134 -13.52 7.30 11.58
N CYS A 135 -12.57 7.31 10.64
CA CYS A 135 -11.48 6.33 10.59
C CYS A 135 -10.64 6.34 11.88
N ARG A 136 -10.33 7.53 12.41
CA ARG A 136 -9.58 7.68 13.67
C ARG A 136 -10.36 7.09 14.84
N ASN A 137 -11.65 7.39 14.94
CA ASN A 137 -12.51 6.92 16.03
C ASN A 137 -12.62 5.40 16.00
N VAL A 138 -13.00 4.82 14.86
CA VAL A 138 -13.10 3.36 14.69
C VAL A 138 -11.76 2.68 14.99
N LYS A 139 -10.66 3.19 14.44
CA LYS A 139 -9.34 2.59 14.69
C LYS A 139 -8.94 2.60 16.16
N LYS A 140 -9.12 3.73 16.85
CA LYS A 140 -8.71 3.88 18.26
C LYS A 140 -9.63 3.09 19.19
N LEU A 141 -10.93 3.20 19.02
CA LEU A 141 -11.92 2.63 19.94
C LEU A 141 -11.97 1.10 19.89
N PHE A 142 -11.75 0.51 18.71
CA PHE A 142 -11.68 -0.94 18.55
C PHE A 142 -10.25 -1.50 18.57
N ASN A 143 -9.26 -0.68 18.93
CA ASN A 143 -7.84 -1.05 18.99
C ASN A 143 -7.34 -1.82 17.75
N ILE A 144 -7.70 -1.32 16.55
CA ILE A 144 -7.42 -2.03 15.30
C ILE A 144 -5.93 -1.88 14.95
N SER A 145 -5.19 -2.97 15.11
CA SER A 145 -3.81 -3.13 14.67
C SER A 145 -3.75 -4.04 13.44
N MET A 146 -2.89 -3.68 12.47
CA MET A 146 -2.61 -4.53 11.31
C MET A 146 -1.18 -5.04 11.44
N SER A 147 -1.00 -6.35 11.40
CA SER A 147 0.32 -6.98 11.46
C SER A 147 1.16 -6.59 10.26
N SER A 148 2.45 -6.37 10.48
CA SER A 148 3.38 -6.02 9.42
C SER A 148 3.63 -7.23 8.51
N ARG A 149 3.55 -7.05 7.18
CA ARG A 149 3.93 -8.08 6.20
C ARG A 149 5.29 -8.69 6.51
N ASN A 150 6.28 -7.86 6.86
CA ASN A 150 7.63 -8.33 7.13
C ASN A 150 7.70 -9.12 8.43
N GLU A 151 6.93 -8.71 9.45
CA GLU A 151 6.86 -9.40 10.73
C GLU A 151 6.28 -10.81 10.56
N ILE A 152 5.10 -10.92 9.94
CA ILE A 152 4.44 -12.20 9.61
C ILE A 152 5.42 -13.15 8.91
N LEU A 153 6.04 -12.68 7.83
CA LEU A 153 6.93 -13.49 7.01
C LEU A 153 8.23 -13.84 7.74
N SER A 154 8.76 -12.96 8.59
CA SER A 154 9.97 -13.22 9.38
C SER A 154 9.73 -14.29 10.45
N GLN A 155 8.61 -14.23 11.17
CA GLN A 155 8.23 -15.23 12.17
C GLN A 155 7.99 -16.58 11.50
N LEU A 156 7.23 -16.61 10.40
CA LEU A 156 7.03 -17.82 9.62
C LEU A 156 8.36 -18.41 9.11
N LYS A 157 9.30 -17.57 8.68
CA LYS A 157 10.63 -18.03 8.24
C LYS A 157 11.43 -18.69 9.36
N ILE A 158 11.35 -18.17 10.57
CA ILE A 158 12.00 -18.76 11.75
C ILE A 158 11.36 -20.12 12.06
N LEU A 159 10.02 -20.17 12.15
CA LEU A 159 9.28 -21.41 12.42
C LEU A 159 9.57 -22.51 11.40
N LEU A 160 9.60 -22.19 10.10
CA LEU A 160 9.90 -23.16 9.05
C LEU A 160 11.33 -23.71 9.08
N ARG A 161 12.26 -23.05 9.79
CA ARG A 161 13.64 -23.51 9.95
C ARG A 161 13.83 -24.40 11.18
N GLU A 162 12.86 -24.38 12.10
CA GLU A 162 12.90 -25.21 13.31
C GLU A 162 12.41 -26.63 12.98
N ASP A 163 13.35 -27.50 12.58
CA ASP A 163 13.11 -28.88 12.12
C ASP A 163 13.03 -29.88 13.29
N LYS A 164 12.06 -29.73 14.20
CA LYS A 164 11.98 -30.61 15.39
C LYS A 164 10.68 -31.40 15.56
N ASN A 165 9.52 -30.84 15.19
CA ASN A 165 8.22 -31.46 15.47
C ASN A 165 7.32 -31.55 14.23
N ARG A 166 6.36 -32.49 14.21
CA ARG A 166 5.31 -32.55 13.17
C ARG A 166 4.50 -31.27 13.20
N TYR A 167 4.25 -30.67 12.04
CA TYR A 167 3.39 -29.50 11.93
C TYR A 167 2.52 -29.55 10.68
N TYR A 168 1.40 -28.87 10.76
CA TYR A 168 0.52 -28.57 9.65
C TYR A 168 0.66 -27.11 9.25
N ILE A 169 0.56 -26.83 7.96
CA ILE A 169 0.38 -25.48 7.44
C ILE A 169 -0.94 -25.41 6.69
N ILE A 170 -1.71 -24.38 7.00
CA ILE A 170 -2.93 -24.02 6.30
C ILE A 170 -2.81 -22.56 5.87
N ARG A 171 -2.69 -22.32 4.58
CA ARG A 171 -2.81 -21.01 3.95
C ARG A 171 -4.16 -20.94 3.25
N THR A 172 -4.89 -19.86 3.46
CA THR A 172 -6.17 -19.61 2.78
C THR A 172 -6.39 -18.11 2.58
N ASP A 173 -7.48 -17.74 1.92
CA ASP A 173 -7.90 -16.37 1.64
C ASP A 173 -9.43 -16.27 1.81
N VAL A 174 -9.91 -15.12 2.28
CA VAL A 174 -11.36 -14.85 2.40
C VAL A 174 -11.95 -14.50 1.04
N CYS A 175 -12.88 -15.32 0.56
CA CYS A 175 -13.54 -15.13 -0.73
C CYS A 175 -14.31 -13.80 -0.76
N HIS A 176 -13.95 -12.92 -1.67
CA HIS A 176 -14.63 -11.64 -1.90
C HIS A 176 -14.92 -10.87 -0.60
N CYS A 177 -13.91 -10.74 0.27
CA CYS A 177 -14.07 -10.26 1.65
C CYS A 177 -14.89 -8.96 1.75
N PHE A 178 -14.49 -7.91 1.04
CA PHE A 178 -15.21 -6.63 1.06
C PHE A 178 -16.65 -6.77 0.58
N GLU A 179 -16.94 -7.64 -0.38
CA GLU A 179 -18.28 -7.82 -0.95
C GLU A 179 -19.19 -8.72 -0.08
N SER A 180 -18.60 -9.56 0.77
CA SER A 180 -19.29 -10.63 1.49
C SER A 180 -19.66 -10.30 2.94
N ILE A 181 -19.05 -9.29 3.57
CA ILE A 181 -19.29 -8.97 4.99
C ILE A 181 -20.79 -8.67 5.25
N PRO A 182 -21.49 -9.43 6.10
CA PRO A 182 -22.91 -9.19 6.39
C PRO A 182 -23.14 -7.92 7.22
N HIS A 183 -24.09 -7.07 6.81
CA HIS A 183 -24.38 -5.80 7.49
C HIS A 183 -24.98 -5.99 8.88
N ASP A 184 -25.83 -6.99 9.05
CA ASP A 184 -26.44 -7.31 10.34
C ASP A 184 -25.37 -7.67 11.38
N LYS A 185 -24.48 -8.61 11.05
CA LYS A 185 -23.40 -9.08 11.93
C LYS A 185 -22.37 -7.98 12.20
N LEU A 186 -21.93 -7.26 11.16
CA LEU A 186 -20.98 -6.17 11.31
C LEU A 186 -21.48 -5.11 12.30
N PHE A 187 -22.72 -4.65 12.13
CA PHE A 187 -23.30 -3.63 13.02
C PHE A 187 -23.70 -4.21 14.38
N GLY A 188 -24.01 -5.50 14.49
CA GLY A 188 -24.14 -6.19 15.77
C GLY A 188 -22.89 -6.01 16.64
N TYR A 189 -21.69 -6.17 16.05
CA TYR A 189 -20.44 -5.94 16.77
C TYR A 189 -20.10 -4.45 16.99
N LEU A 190 -20.37 -3.58 16.01
CA LEU A 190 -20.07 -2.15 16.13
C LEU A 190 -20.96 -1.45 17.15
N GLU A 191 -22.20 -1.92 17.31
CA GLU A 191 -23.22 -1.26 18.13
C GLU A 191 -23.48 -1.96 19.45
N GLY A 192 -23.14 -3.24 19.57
CA GLY A 192 -23.19 -3.99 20.82
C GLY A 192 -22.30 -3.40 21.92
N ASN A 193 -21.31 -2.58 21.54
CA ASN A 193 -20.45 -1.86 22.47
C ASN A 193 -20.78 -0.35 22.45
N ASN A 194 -20.83 0.30 23.63
CA ASN A 194 -21.08 1.75 23.76
C ASN A 194 -19.85 2.64 23.41
N LEU A 195 -18.88 2.07 22.67
CA LEU A 195 -17.62 2.73 22.35
C LEU A 195 -17.78 3.84 21.32
N LEU A 196 -18.56 3.61 20.25
CA LEU A 196 -18.80 4.60 19.21
C LEU A 196 -19.89 5.60 19.63
N ASP A 197 -19.63 6.87 19.37
CA ASP A 197 -20.59 7.94 19.57
C ASP A 197 -21.75 7.88 18.54
N VAL A 198 -22.85 8.56 18.88
CA VAL A 198 -24.09 8.56 18.09
C VAL A 198 -23.85 9.06 16.66
N LYS A 199 -23.01 10.09 16.47
CA LYS A 199 -22.74 10.64 15.14
C LYS A 199 -21.95 9.66 14.29
N SER A 200 -20.91 9.04 14.82
CA SER A 200 -20.15 7.99 14.11
C SER A 200 -21.03 6.82 13.71
N LYS A 201 -21.91 6.34 14.62
CA LYS A 201 -22.89 5.28 14.32
C LYS A 201 -23.83 5.69 13.19
N SER A 202 -24.39 6.90 13.26
CA SER A 202 -25.27 7.46 12.22
C SER A 202 -24.58 7.55 10.86
N LEU A 203 -23.33 8.04 10.83
CA LEU A 203 -22.53 8.15 9.61
C LEU A 203 -22.20 6.79 8.99
N LEU A 204 -21.83 5.80 9.81
CA LEU A 204 -21.58 4.42 9.33
C LEU A 204 -22.84 3.79 8.75
N ARG A 205 -23.98 3.90 9.45
CA ARG A 205 -25.27 3.40 8.95
C ARG A 205 -25.66 4.09 7.64
N GLY A 206 -25.54 5.41 7.58
CA GLY A 206 -25.81 6.20 6.37
C GLY A 206 -24.91 5.79 5.21
N LEU A 207 -23.62 5.56 5.46
CA LEU A 207 -22.67 5.14 4.44
C LEU A 207 -22.94 3.71 3.94
N ILE A 208 -23.10 2.74 4.84
CA ILE A 208 -23.12 1.32 4.46
C ILE A 208 -24.53 0.84 4.14
N ARG A 209 -25.49 1.09 5.03
CA ARG A 209 -26.86 0.55 4.91
C ARG A 209 -27.78 1.39 4.03
N LYS A 210 -27.36 2.60 3.62
CA LYS A 210 -28.14 3.47 2.72
C LYS A 210 -27.37 3.76 1.45
N GLU A 211 -26.31 4.56 1.55
CA GLU A 211 -25.58 5.08 0.39
C GLU A 211 -24.92 3.96 -0.43
N PHE A 212 -24.19 3.07 0.24
CA PHE A 212 -23.56 1.93 -0.42
C PHE A 212 -24.61 0.94 -0.92
N GLU A 213 -25.59 0.58 -0.10
CA GLU A 213 -26.65 -0.34 -0.51
C GLU A 213 -27.36 0.13 -1.79
N ALA A 214 -27.68 1.41 -1.90
CA ALA A 214 -28.35 1.99 -3.06
C ALA A 214 -27.48 2.02 -4.33
N LYS A 215 -26.15 2.14 -4.18
CA LYS A 215 -25.20 2.32 -5.30
C LYS A 215 -24.33 1.11 -5.59
N ASN A 216 -24.45 0.05 -4.80
CA ASN A 216 -23.62 -1.13 -4.94
C ASN A 216 -24.01 -1.91 -6.21
N LEU A 217 -23.04 -2.10 -7.12
CA LEU A 217 -23.28 -2.80 -8.39
C LEU A 217 -23.38 -4.33 -8.25
N ARG A 218 -22.94 -4.90 -7.11
CA ARG A 218 -23.08 -6.33 -6.75
C ARG A 218 -22.72 -7.37 -7.86
N PRO A 219 -21.62 -7.24 -8.61
CA PRO A 219 -21.29 -8.19 -9.68
C PRO A 219 -20.90 -9.60 -9.19
N LEU A 220 -20.32 -9.71 -7.99
CA LEU A 220 -19.83 -10.99 -7.42
C LEU A 220 -20.78 -11.56 -6.34
N VAL A 221 -21.16 -10.73 -5.37
CA VAL A 221 -22.06 -11.11 -4.28
C VAL A 221 -23.39 -10.39 -4.48
N ARG A 222 -24.38 -11.13 -4.98
CA ARG A 222 -25.71 -10.59 -5.33
C ARG A 222 -26.64 -10.40 -4.12
N THR A 223 -26.33 -11.04 -3.01
CA THR A 223 -27.11 -10.96 -1.77
C THR A 223 -27.20 -9.51 -1.30
N PRO A 224 -28.39 -8.93 -1.09
CA PRO A 224 -28.55 -7.61 -0.48
C PRO A 224 -28.01 -7.57 0.96
N GLN A 225 -27.79 -6.37 1.50
CA GLN A 225 -27.32 -6.19 2.89
C GLN A 225 -25.99 -6.89 3.21
N THR A 226 -25.17 -7.15 2.19
CA THR A 226 -23.78 -7.56 2.32
C THR A 226 -22.85 -6.55 1.69
N GLY A 227 -21.63 -6.56 2.18
CA GLY A 227 -20.48 -5.87 1.64
C GLY A 227 -20.25 -4.48 2.23
N ILE A 228 -19.04 -3.98 2.02
CA ILE A 228 -18.58 -2.66 2.39
C ILE A 228 -17.85 -2.03 1.18
N PRO A 229 -17.93 -0.70 0.98
CA PRO A 229 -17.46 -0.07 -0.25
C PRO A 229 -15.93 -0.17 -0.40
N ARG A 230 -15.46 -1.00 -1.33
CA ARG A 230 -14.04 -1.11 -1.69
C ARG A 230 -13.51 0.26 -2.13
N GLY A 231 -12.31 0.65 -1.69
CA GLY A 231 -11.72 1.97 -2.01
C GLY A 231 -12.00 3.06 -0.98
N CYS A 232 -12.99 2.89 -0.10
CA CYS A 232 -13.21 3.79 1.01
C CYS A 232 -12.24 3.49 2.16
N ALA A 233 -11.67 4.54 2.75
CA ALA A 233 -10.65 4.41 3.80
C ALA A 233 -11.15 3.65 5.05
N ILE A 234 -12.43 3.82 5.40
CA ILE A 234 -13.05 3.16 6.55
C ILE A 234 -13.25 1.66 6.31
N SER A 235 -13.47 1.23 5.06
CA SER A 235 -13.80 -0.16 4.73
C SER A 235 -12.68 -1.11 5.14
N SER A 236 -11.41 -0.73 4.93
CA SER A 236 -10.27 -1.54 5.37
C SER A 236 -10.19 -1.69 6.90
N LEU A 237 -10.68 -0.71 7.67
CA LEU A 237 -10.75 -0.82 9.12
C LEU A 237 -11.90 -1.73 9.55
N LEU A 238 -13.05 -1.62 8.88
CA LEU A 238 -14.22 -2.44 9.17
C LEU A 238 -14.00 -3.91 8.82
N SER A 239 -13.34 -4.20 7.69
CA SER A 239 -12.94 -5.57 7.34
C SER A 239 -12.00 -6.15 8.39
N GLU A 240 -10.97 -5.39 8.78
CA GLU A 240 -10.00 -5.83 9.79
C GLU A 240 -10.67 -6.10 11.13
N PHE A 241 -11.53 -5.18 11.59
CA PHE A 241 -12.31 -5.34 12.82
C PHE A 241 -13.22 -6.57 12.78
N TYR A 242 -13.93 -6.78 11.67
CA TYR A 242 -14.85 -7.91 11.55
C TYR A 242 -14.11 -9.24 11.53
N LEU A 243 -13.04 -9.33 10.73
CA LEU A 243 -12.21 -10.53 10.64
C LEU A 243 -11.48 -10.83 11.96
N SER A 244 -11.12 -9.82 12.75
CA SER A 244 -10.50 -10.04 14.06
C SER A 244 -11.39 -10.84 15.01
N LYS A 245 -12.72 -10.74 14.89
CA LYS A 245 -13.66 -11.53 15.69
C LYS A 245 -13.61 -13.01 15.32
N ILE A 246 -13.40 -13.31 14.05
CA ILE A 246 -13.19 -14.68 13.57
C ILE A 246 -11.82 -15.19 14.03
N ASP A 247 -10.78 -14.35 13.96
CA ASP A 247 -9.44 -14.71 14.44
C ASP A 247 -9.45 -15.01 15.95
N GLU A 248 -10.20 -14.24 16.75
CA GLU A 248 -10.43 -14.47 18.18
C GLU A 248 -11.14 -15.82 18.43
N GLU A 249 -12.18 -16.14 17.65
CA GLU A 249 -12.87 -17.43 17.76
C GLU A 249 -11.95 -18.59 17.39
N ILE A 250 -11.23 -18.50 16.27
CA ILE A 250 -10.32 -19.55 15.80
C ILE A 250 -9.23 -19.84 16.84
N ARG A 251 -8.57 -18.81 17.37
CA ARG A 251 -7.53 -19.01 18.39
C ARG A 251 -8.05 -19.64 19.67
N ARG A 252 -9.33 -19.45 19.98
CA ARG A 252 -9.97 -20.02 21.17
C ARG A 252 -10.42 -21.46 20.96
N THR A 253 -10.88 -21.81 19.76
CA THR A 253 -11.55 -23.09 19.50
C THR A 253 -10.67 -24.14 18.83
N LEU A 254 -9.61 -23.74 18.11
CA LEU A 254 -8.73 -24.67 17.43
C LEU A 254 -7.51 -24.99 18.29
N PRO A 255 -7.26 -26.27 18.61
CA PRO A 255 -6.12 -26.67 19.40
C PRO A 255 -4.81 -26.60 18.61
N GLY A 256 -3.68 -26.61 19.33
CA GLY A 256 -2.34 -26.75 18.75
C GLY A 256 -1.87 -25.60 17.84
N ILE A 257 -2.60 -24.49 17.72
CA ILE A 257 -2.17 -23.33 16.92
C ILE A 257 -0.94 -22.71 17.57
N VAL A 258 0.19 -22.75 16.88
CA VAL A 258 1.46 -22.16 17.32
C VAL A 258 1.71 -20.81 16.65
N PHE A 259 1.19 -20.64 15.44
CA PHE A 259 1.25 -19.37 14.74
C PHE A 259 0.02 -19.18 13.88
N MET A 260 -0.65 -18.03 14.05
CA MET A 260 -1.72 -17.58 13.17
C MET A 260 -1.49 -16.11 12.83
N ALA A 261 -1.44 -15.82 11.54
CA ALA A 261 -1.34 -14.47 11.05
C ALA A 261 -2.30 -14.25 9.89
N ARG A 262 -2.85 -13.04 9.82
CA ARG A 262 -3.69 -12.58 8.73
C ARG A 262 -3.16 -11.26 8.19
N TYR A 263 -3.12 -11.13 6.87
CA TYR A 263 -2.76 -9.90 6.18
C TYR A 263 -3.90 -9.53 5.24
N VAL A 264 -4.83 -8.71 5.74
CA VAL A 264 -6.11 -8.41 5.07
C VAL A 264 -6.93 -9.69 4.94
N ASP A 265 -7.01 -10.26 3.73
CA ASP A 265 -7.83 -11.43 3.42
C ASP A 265 -6.99 -12.73 3.43
N ASP A 266 -5.67 -12.63 3.23
CA ASP A 266 -4.73 -13.77 3.26
C ASP A 266 -4.48 -14.23 4.71
N ILE A 267 -4.65 -15.52 4.96
CA ILE A 267 -4.50 -16.16 6.27
C ILE A 267 -3.43 -17.26 6.18
N ILE A 268 -2.58 -17.34 7.21
CA ILE A 268 -1.62 -18.42 7.39
C ILE A 268 -1.69 -18.94 8.82
N ILE A 269 -1.80 -20.26 8.97
CA ILE A 269 -1.87 -20.96 10.24
C ILE A 269 -0.83 -22.08 10.23
N VAL A 270 -0.06 -22.16 11.31
CA VAL A 270 0.84 -23.28 11.61
C VAL A 270 0.37 -23.92 12.91
N VAL A 271 0.14 -25.21 12.83
CA VAL A 271 -0.41 -26.02 13.93
C VAL A 271 0.58 -27.14 14.23
N HIS A 272 0.85 -27.39 15.51
CA HIS A 272 1.47 -28.64 15.94
C HIS A 272 0.36 -29.56 16.46
N PRO A 273 -0.08 -30.55 15.65
CA PRO A 273 -1.25 -31.38 15.99
C PRO A 273 -1.00 -32.24 17.24
N ASP A 274 0.26 -32.51 17.57
CA ASP A 274 0.64 -33.37 18.69
C ASP A 274 0.78 -32.60 20.02
N LEU A 275 0.48 -31.29 20.05
CA LEU A 275 0.48 -30.51 21.30
C LEU A 275 -0.78 -30.70 22.14
N ASP A 276 -1.85 -31.22 21.55
CA ASP A 276 -3.10 -31.50 22.24
C ASP A 276 -3.33 -33.01 22.27
N GLU A 277 -3.07 -33.63 23.42
CA GLU A 277 -3.25 -35.07 23.62
C GLU A 277 -4.74 -35.49 23.59
N GLU A 278 -5.66 -34.56 23.79
CA GLU A 278 -7.12 -34.80 23.81
C GLU A 278 -7.72 -34.80 22.40
N HIS A 279 -7.15 -34.00 21.48
CA HIS A 279 -7.69 -33.79 20.14
C HIS A 279 -6.70 -34.17 19.03
N GLN A 280 -6.74 -35.44 18.59
CA GLN A 280 -5.96 -35.91 17.42
C GLN A 280 -6.60 -35.49 16.09
N TRP A 281 -6.65 -34.18 15.82
CA TRP A 281 -7.26 -33.65 14.60
C TRP A 281 -6.38 -33.91 13.37
N SER A 282 -6.99 -34.42 12.31
CA SER A 282 -6.36 -34.47 10.99
C SER A 282 -6.33 -33.06 10.36
N LEU A 283 -5.48 -32.88 9.35
CA LEU A 283 -5.43 -31.64 8.57
C LEU A 283 -6.82 -31.25 7.99
N ASN A 284 -7.61 -32.24 7.59
CA ASN A 284 -8.96 -32.02 7.07
C ASN A 284 -9.94 -31.54 8.16
N ASP A 285 -9.78 -32.01 9.39
CA ASP A 285 -10.61 -31.56 10.53
C ASP A 285 -10.35 -30.08 10.82
N TYR A 286 -9.09 -29.66 10.83
CA TYR A 286 -8.72 -28.24 10.93
C TYR A 286 -9.33 -27.41 9.79
N VAL A 287 -9.21 -27.84 8.54
CA VAL A 287 -9.80 -27.14 7.37
C VAL A 287 -11.31 -27.04 7.51
N LYS A 288 -11.99 -28.10 7.95
CA LYS A 288 -13.44 -28.12 8.18
C LYS A 288 -13.85 -27.18 9.31
N ALA A 289 -13.14 -27.21 10.44
CA ALA A 289 -13.39 -26.33 11.58
C ALA A 289 -13.20 -24.85 11.20
N LEU A 290 -12.12 -24.52 10.48
CA LEU A 290 -11.89 -23.18 9.94
C LEU A 290 -13.03 -22.75 9.01
N THR A 291 -13.41 -23.62 8.08
CA THR A 291 -14.50 -23.33 7.13
C THR A 291 -15.82 -23.05 7.87
N ASN A 292 -16.16 -23.87 8.86
CA ASN A 292 -17.35 -23.70 9.68
C ASN A 292 -17.32 -22.39 10.48
N ALA A 293 -16.15 -22.02 11.03
CA ALA A 293 -15.97 -20.75 11.71
C ALA A 293 -16.30 -19.58 10.76
N TYR A 294 -15.75 -19.54 9.55
CA TYR A 294 -16.09 -18.47 8.59
C TYR A 294 -17.57 -18.47 8.17
N ILE A 295 -18.17 -19.64 7.93
CA ILE A 295 -19.59 -19.78 7.57
C ILE A 295 -20.48 -19.21 8.68
N LYS A 296 -20.15 -19.47 9.95
CA LYS A 296 -20.87 -18.91 11.11
C LYS A 296 -20.89 -17.38 11.09
N TYR A 297 -19.86 -16.74 10.56
CA TYR A 297 -19.77 -15.27 10.38
C TYR A 297 -20.29 -14.80 9.01
N GLY A 298 -20.91 -15.68 8.22
CA GLY A 298 -21.45 -15.34 6.90
C GLY A 298 -20.39 -15.06 5.85
N LEU A 299 -19.16 -15.56 6.04
CA LEU A 299 -18.07 -15.46 5.09
C LEU A 299 -17.71 -16.84 4.55
N LYS A 300 -16.96 -16.86 3.45
CA LYS A 300 -16.39 -18.07 2.86
C LYS A 300 -14.88 -17.89 2.71
N ILE A 301 -14.15 -18.98 2.88
CA ILE A 301 -12.72 -19.05 2.60
C ILE A 301 -12.46 -20.04 1.47
N HIS A 302 -11.35 -19.88 0.77
CA HIS A 302 -10.90 -20.87 -0.20
C HIS A 302 -10.48 -22.16 0.52
N THR A 303 -10.97 -23.31 0.03
CA THR A 303 -10.63 -24.64 0.56
C THR A 303 -10.02 -25.50 -0.54
N PRO A 304 -9.31 -26.60 -0.21
CA PRO A 304 -8.72 -27.46 -1.23
C PRO A 304 -9.74 -27.98 -2.27
N ALA A 305 -11.02 -28.11 -1.88
CA ALA A 305 -12.09 -28.56 -2.76
C ALA A 305 -12.67 -27.45 -3.67
N THR A 306 -12.44 -26.18 -3.35
CA THR A 306 -13.08 -25.03 -4.02
C THR A 306 -12.07 -24.03 -4.62
N ASP A 307 -10.78 -24.35 -4.53
CA ASP A 307 -9.70 -23.42 -4.86
C ASP A 307 -9.26 -23.50 -6.32
N GLU A 308 -9.99 -22.81 -7.19
CA GLU A 308 -9.63 -22.66 -8.60
C GLU A 308 -8.47 -21.66 -8.82
N GLU A 309 -8.17 -20.81 -7.84
CA GLU A 309 -7.23 -19.69 -7.96
C GLU A 309 -5.89 -19.92 -7.23
N ASN A 310 -5.63 -21.14 -6.72
CA ASN A 310 -4.44 -21.48 -5.93
C ASN A 310 -4.23 -20.55 -4.71
N LYS A 311 -5.35 -20.22 -4.06
CA LYS A 311 -5.48 -19.40 -2.86
C LYS A 311 -5.48 -20.18 -1.55
N CYS A 312 -5.66 -21.49 -1.62
CA CYS A 312 -5.58 -22.42 -0.52
C CYS A 312 -4.34 -23.30 -0.68
N TYR A 313 -3.63 -23.55 0.41
CA TYR A 313 -2.52 -24.49 0.45
C TYR A 313 -2.49 -25.18 1.81
N THR A 314 -2.43 -26.50 1.79
CA THR A 314 -2.38 -27.33 3.00
C THR A 314 -1.15 -28.22 2.94
N TYR A 315 -0.46 -28.37 4.06
CA TYR A 315 0.77 -29.16 4.14
C TYR A 315 0.84 -29.91 5.47
N ASP A 316 1.26 -31.17 5.40
CA ASP A 316 1.63 -31.99 6.56
C ASP A 316 3.11 -32.33 6.47
N SER A 317 3.89 -31.96 7.49
CA SER A 317 5.33 -32.20 7.51
C SER A 317 5.71 -33.68 7.58
N GLN A 318 4.83 -34.55 8.07
CA GLN A 318 5.03 -36.01 8.01
C GLN A 318 4.85 -36.56 6.59
N GLY A 319 4.08 -35.90 5.73
CA GLY A 319 3.86 -36.31 4.33
C GLY A 319 5.15 -36.30 3.50
N THR A 320 5.19 -37.04 2.38
CA THR A 320 6.40 -37.18 1.54
C THR A 320 6.72 -35.94 0.70
N ALA A 321 5.76 -35.03 0.53
CA ALA A 321 5.90 -33.85 -0.29
C ALA A 321 6.82 -32.79 0.34
N SER A 322 7.52 -32.03 -0.51
CA SER A 322 8.20 -30.81 -0.10
C SER A 322 7.21 -29.65 -0.01
N LEU A 323 7.42 -28.75 0.95
CA LEU A 323 6.61 -27.56 1.12
C LEU A 323 6.96 -26.55 0.02
N LYS A 324 5.94 -26.02 -0.67
CA LYS A 324 6.11 -24.95 -1.67
C LYS A 324 4.81 -24.21 -1.93
N PHE A 325 4.74 -22.94 -1.53
CA PHE A 325 3.59 -22.07 -1.80
C PHE A 325 3.97 -20.59 -1.86
N ASP A 326 3.09 -19.77 -2.44
CA ASP A 326 3.26 -18.32 -2.53
C ASP A 326 2.49 -17.63 -1.40
N LEU A 327 3.14 -16.70 -0.70
CA LEU A 327 2.54 -15.87 0.34
C LEU A 327 3.12 -14.46 0.32
N LEU A 328 2.25 -13.45 0.27
CA LEU A 328 2.61 -12.04 0.34
C LEU A 328 3.79 -11.66 -0.58
N GLY A 329 3.81 -12.18 -1.81
CA GLY A 329 4.83 -11.86 -2.82
C GLY A 329 6.19 -12.56 -2.66
N TYR A 330 6.25 -13.62 -1.85
CA TYR A 330 7.37 -14.56 -1.78
C TYR A 330 6.87 -15.97 -2.12
N THR A 331 7.76 -16.80 -2.67
CA THR A 331 7.58 -18.26 -2.70
C THR A 331 8.38 -18.85 -1.54
N LEU A 332 7.70 -19.53 -0.64
CA LEU A 332 8.27 -20.23 0.51
C LEU A 332 8.50 -21.68 0.12
N GLN A 333 9.67 -22.23 0.44
CA GLN A 333 10.02 -23.60 0.10
C GLN A 333 10.81 -24.30 1.21
N SER A 334 10.39 -25.52 1.55
CA SER A 334 11.18 -26.46 2.36
C SER A 334 11.30 -27.81 1.63
N ILE A 335 12.54 -28.26 1.37
CA ILE A 335 12.79 -29.54 0.68
C ILE A 335 12.98 -30.65 1.70
N LYS A 336 12.10 -31.65 1.67
CA LYS A 336 12.16 -32.78 2.59
C LYS A 336 13.49 -33.54 2.46
N GLY A 337 14.09 -33.91 3.59
CA GLY A 337 15.40 -34.58 3.65
C GLY A 337 16.61 -33.67 3.42
N ASN A 338 16.42 -32.36 3.24
CA ASN A 338 17.52 -31.42 3.08
C ASN A 338 17.42 -30.27 4.10
N LYS A 339 18.25 -30.35 5.16
CA LYS A 339 18.27 -29.36 6.26
C LYS A 339 18.70 -27.97 5.79
N ASP A 340 19.59 -27.89 4.81
CA ASP A 340 20.05 -26.62 4.22
C ASP A 340 19.01 -25.95 3.32
N LYS A 341 17.88 -26.64 3.07
CA LYS A 341 16.79 -26.17 2.23
C LYS A 341 15.46 -26.11 2.97
N GLN A 342 15.49 -25.76 4.25
CA GLN A 342 14.29 -25.46 5.06
C GLN A 342 14.02 -23.94 5.09
N GLY A 343 12.76 -23.54 4.91
CA GLY A 343 12.32 -22.15 5.04
C GLY A 343 13.02 -21.18 4.08
N ILE A 344 13.22 -21.61 2.82
CA ILE A 344 13.80 -20.77 1.76
C ILE A 344 12.75 -19.82 1.21
N PHE A 345 13.12 -18.54 1.11
CA PHE A 345 12.29 -17.47 0.58
C PHE A 345 12.87 -16.99 -0.74
N SER A 346 12.07 -17.10 -1.78
CA SER A 346 12.39 -16.66 -3.14
C SER A 346 11.32 -15.71 -3.66
N LEU A 347 11.55 -15.05 -4.81
CA LEU A 347 10.53 -14.14 -5.36
C LEU A 347 9.34 -14.96 -5.89
N SER A 348 8.11 -14.51 -5.60
CA SER A 348 6.93 -15.15 -6.19
C SER A 348 6.91 -15.05 -7.71
N LYS A 349 6.25 -15.99 -8.38
CA LYS A 349 6.13 -16.00 -9.85
C LYS A 349 5.55 -14.68 -10.37
N ASP A 350 4.50 -14.17 -9.73
CA ASP A 350 3.87 -12.91 -10.11
C ASP A 350 4.78 -11.70 -9.91
N LYS A 351 5.59 -11.71 -8.86
CA LYS A 351 6.54 -10.62 -8.59
C LYS A 351 7.66 -10.61 -9.63
N LYS A 352 8.16 -11.78 -10.03
CA LYS A 352 9.11 -11.93 -11.15
C LYS A 352 8.51 -11.39 -12.45
N LYS A 353 7.31 -11.87 -12.82
CA LYS A 353 6.59 -11.42 -14.01
C LYS A 353 6.38 -9.91 -14.01
N LYS A 354 6.02 -9.32 -12.86
CA LYS A 354 5.85 -7.87 -12.72
C LYS A 354 7.16 -7.11 -12.93
N LEU A 355 8.28 -7.60 -12.42
CA LEU A 355 9.59 -6.99 -12.64
C LEU A 355 10.02 -7.11 -14.11
N SER A 356 9.93 -8.30 -14.72
CA SER A 356 10.23 -8.49 -16.14
C SER A 356 9.35 -7.62 -17.04
N ASN A 357 8.04 -7.50 -16.74
CA ASN A 357 7.15 -6.60 -17.48
C ASN A 357 7.58 -5.13 -17.37
N ARG A 358 8.05 -4.68 -16.21
CA ARG A 358 8.56 -3.32 -16.05
C ARG A 358 9.86 -3.09 -16.80
N ILE A 359 10.75 -4.09 -16.85
CA ILE A 359 11.94 -4.05 -17.71
C ILE A 359 11.48 -3.81 -19.17
N SER A 360 10.60 -4.67 -19.69
CA SER A 360 10.06 -4.53 -21.05
C SER A 360 9.42 -3.16 -21.31
N LYS A 361 8.53 -2.68 -20.43
CA LYS A 361 7.91 -1.35 -20.57
C LYS A 361 8.92 -0.21 -20.51
N THR A 362 10.01 -0.37 -19.76
CA THR A 362 11.08 0.63 -19.69
C THR A 362 11.79 0.77 -21.03
N PHE A 363 12.14 -0.35 -21.67
CA PHE A 363 12.74 -0.35 -23.01
C PHE A 363 11.77 0.13 -24.10
N LEU A 364 10.50 -0.25 -24.03
CA LEU A 364 9.47 0.26 -24.96
C LEU A 364 9.33 1.79 -24.87
N LYS A 365 9.27 2.35 -23.66
CA LYS A 365 9.19 3.80 -23.49
C LYS A 365 10.46 4.51 -23.94
N PHE A 366 11.63 3.90 -23.71
CA PHE A 366 12.90 4.40 -24.23
C PHE A 366 12.89 4.45 -25.77
N ASP A 367 12.43 3.38 -26.42
CA ASP A 367 12.34 3.31 -27.89
C ASP A 367 11.41 4.39 -28.46
N HIS A 368 10.24 4.60 -27.84
CA HIS A 368 9.34 5.69 -28.20
C HIS A 368 10.00 7.06 -28.01
N LEU A 369 10.71 7.27 -26.90
CA LEU A 369 11.40 8.55 -26.64
C LEU A 369 12.49 8.83 -27.67
N LEU A 370 13.16 7.80 -28.21
CA LEU A 370 14.13 7.98 -29.30
C LEU A 370 13.50 8.46 -30.61
N ASN A 371 12.19 8.29 -30.79
CA ASN A 371 11.46 8.79 -31.97
C ASN A 371 10.91 10.21 -31.74
N THR A 372 10.67 10.61 -30.49
CA THR A 372 9.97 11.88 -30.17
C THR A 372 10.82 12.92 -29.44
N ALA A 373 12.02 12.55 -28.98
CA ALA A 373 12.91 13.39 -28.18
C ALA A 373 14.38 13.11 -28.50
N SER A 374 15.28 13.94 -27.98
CA SER A 374 16.73 13.74 -28.14
C SER A 374 17.21 12.48 -27.40
N TYR A 375 18.31 11.90 -27.91
CA TYR A 375 18.98 10.76 -27.28
C TYR A 375 19.24 10.98 -25.79
N ASP A 376 19.71 12.17 -25.38
CA ASP A 376 20.06 12.44 -23.98
C ASP A 376 18.84 12.33 -23.06
N VAL A 377 17.67 12.83 -23.49
CA VAL A 377 16.42 12.73 -22.73
C VAL A 377 15.99 11.27 -22.59
N ALA A 378 16.06 10.51 -23.68
CA ALA A 378 15.73 9.09 -23.71
C ALA A 378 16.68 8.26 -22.82
N ALA A 379 17.99 8.48 -22.95
CA ALA A 379 19.03 7.80 -22.19
C ALA A 379 18.91 8.11 -20.69
N HIS A 380 18.71 9.37 -20.31
CA HIS A 380 18.43 9.74 -18.92
C HIS A 380 17.18 9.04 -18.37
N TYR A 381 16.13 8.87 -19.17
CA TYR A 381 14.94 8.13 -18.74
C TYR A 381 15.27 6.66 -18.50
N LEU A 382 15.96 6.03 -19.44
CA LEU A 382 16.35 4.62 -19.35
C LEU A 382 17.18 4.35 -18.10
N PHE A 383 18.22 5.16 -17.85
CA PHE A 383 19.06 4.99 -16.66
C PHE A 383 18.29 5.21 -15.36
N ASP A 384 17.47 6.26 -15.27
CA ASP A 384 16.67 6.51 -14.06
C ASP A 384 15.71 5.35 -13.80
N ALA A 385 14.99 4.88 -14.82
CA ALA A 385 14.02 3.79 -14.71
C ALA A 385 14.68 2.47 -14.30
N LEU A 386 15.82 2.13 -14.92
CA LEU A 386 16.59 0.94 -14.58
C LEU A 386 17.16 1.01 -13.16
N HIS A 387 17.66 2.16 -12.71
CA HIS A 387 18.10 2.32 -11.32
C HIS A 387 16.93 2.25 -10.32
N VAL A 388 15.73 2.74 -10.68
CA VAL A 388 14.54 2.57 -9.83
C VAL A 388 14.15 1.09 -9.69
N LEU A 389 14.38 0.26 -10.73
CA LEU A 389 14.14 -1.18 -10.68
C LEU A 389 15.22 -1.93 -9.89
N THR A 390 16.49 -1.62 -10.15
CA THR A 390 17.64 -2.40 -9.68
C THR A 390 18.23 -1.91 -8.37
N CYS A 391 17.97 -0.67 -7.94
CA CYS A 391 18.55 -0.09 -6.73
C CYS A 391 17.49 0.18 -5.65
N ASN A 392 17.95 0.74 -4.54
CA ASN A 392 17.12 1.22 -3.45
C ASN A 392 16.97 2.74 -3.53
N ILE A 393 15.79 3.24 -3.19
CA ILE A 393 15.48 4.67 -3.21
C ILE A 393 14.88 5.09 -1.86
N ASN A 394 15.19 6.33 -1.47
CA ASN A 394 14.49 6.97 -0.37
C ASN A 394 13.23 7.65 -0.92
N LEU A 395 12.13 7.57 -0.17
CA LEU A 395 10.97 8.40 -0.47
C LEU A 395 11.25 9.87 -0.08
N TYR A 396 10.34 10.78 -0.42
CA TYR A 396 10.53 12.22 -0.23
C TYR A 396 9.68 12.75 0.93
N ASN A 397 9.97 14.00 1.32
CA ASN A 397 9.20 14.80 2.27
C ASN A 397 9.02 14.06 3.61
N ALA A 398 7.78 13.98 4.11
CA ALA A 398 7.42 13.27 5.34
C ALA A 398 7.83 11.78 5.36
N LYS A 399 8.19 11.21 4.20
CA LYS A 399 8.66 9.83 4.07
C LYS A 399 10.17 9.73 3.79
N ARG A 400 10.95 10.78 4.01
CA ARG A 400 12.41 10.79 3.74
C ARG A 400 13.20 9.66 4.40
N GLY A 401 12.74 9.19 5.57
CA GLY A 401 13.31 8.05 6.28
C GLY A 401 12.89 6.67 5.75
N VAL A 402 11.84 6.60 4.91
CA VAL A 402 11.33 5.34 4.37
C VAL A 402 12.13 4.96 3.14
N LYS A 403 12.68 3.74 3.16
CA LYS A 403 13.47 3.15 2.09
C LYS A 403 12.66 2.09 1.36
N VAL A 404 12.72 2.10 0.05
CA VAL A 404 12.06 1.11 -0.82
C VAL A 404 13.02 0.72 -1.95
N GLY A 405 12.68 -0.32 -2.72
CA GLY A 405 13.49 -0.79 -3.84
C GLY A 405 13.87 -2.25 -3.70
N ILE A 406 14.87 -2.70 -4.47
CA ILE A 406 15.10 -4.13 -4.66
C ILE A 406 15.40 -4.86 -3.35
N PHE A 407 16.17 -4.28 -2.43
CA PHE A 407 16.47 -4.91 -1.15
C PHE A 407 15.33 -4.71 -0.15
N TYR A 408 14.94 -3.45 0.11
CA TYR A 408 13.96 -3.13 1.17
C TYR A 408 12.58 -3.74 0.92
N SER A 409 12.21 -4.04 -0.34
CA SER A 409 10.95 -4.71 -0.68
C SER A 409 11.06 -6.24 -0.68
N ASN A 410 12.27 -6.77 -0.49
CA ASN A 410 12.63 -8.18 -0.60
C ASN A 410 13.60 -8.65 0.50
N GLN A 411 13.59 -8.04 1.68
CA GLN A 411 14.61 -8.26 2.74
C GLN A 411 14.73 -9.71 3.19
N LEU A 412 13.66 -10.49 3.07
CA LEU A 412 13.63 -11.89 3.48
C LEU A 412 14.14 -12.87 2.42
N LEU A 413 14.59 -12.42 1.24
CA LEU A 413 15.22 -13.34 0.27
C LEU A 413 16.45 -13.99 0.90
N ASP A 414 16.65 -15.27 0.63
CA ASP A 414 17.86 -15.95 1.08
C ASP A 414 19.07 -15.55 0.22
N ASN A 415 20.02 -14.86 0.86
CA ASN A 415 21.23 -14.32 0.23
C ASN A 415 22.08 -15.40 -0.46
N THR A 416 21.98 -16.66 -0.04
CA THR A 416 22.72 -17.78 -0.63
C THR A 416 22.16 -18.23 -1.99
N LYS A 417 21.00 -17.69 -2.42
CA LYS A 417 20.35 -18.02 -3.69
C LYS A 417 19.72 -16.80 -4.34
N THR A 418 20.57 -15.92 -4.87
CA THR A 418 20.17 -14.81 -5.76
C THR A 418 19.74 -15.26 -7.16
N GLN A 419 19.55 -16.57 -7.39
CA GLN A 419 19.18 -17.16 -8.68
C GLN A 419 18.01 -16.44 -9.36
N ASP A 420 17.04 -15.95 -8.59
CA ASP A 420 15.91 -15.19 -9.12
C ASP A 420 16.31 -13.79 -9.62
N LEU A 421 17.21 -13.13 -8.90
CA LEU A 421 17.76 -11.83 -9.30
C LEU A 421 18.74 -11.98 -10.47
N GLU A 422 19.51 -13.06 -10.52
CA GLU A 422 20.39 -13.42 -11.64
C GLU A 422 19.58 -13.64 -12.92
N LYS A 423 18.42 -14.31 -12.83
CA LYS A 423 17.50 -14.43 -13.97
C LYS A 423 17.01 -13.07 -14.47
N LEU A 424 16.66 -12.17 -13.55
CA LEU A 424 16.27 -10.80 -13.92
C LEU A 424 17.43 -10.00 -14.53
N ASP A 425 18.65 -10.21 -14.05
CA ASP A 425 19.86 -9.63 -14.65
C ASP A 425 20.08 -10.18 -16.07
N ASN A 426 19.93 -11.48 -16.28
CA ASN A 426 20.03 -12.08 -17.61
C ASN A 426 18.96 -11.54 -18.57
N ASP A 427 17.71 -11.40 -18.11
CA ASP A 427 16.64 -10.79 -18.90
C ASP A 427 16.95 -9.33 -19.27
N LEU A 428 17.45 -8.56 -18.30
CA LEU A 428 17.88 -7.18 -18.51
C LEU A 428 19.03 -7.12 -19.53
N GLN A 429 20.07 -7.94 -19.39
CA GLN A 429 21.22 -7.94 -20.30
C GLN A 429 20.82 -8.35 -21.73
N LYS A 430 19.91 -9.31 -21.89
CA LYS A 430 19.34 -9.64 -23.21
C LYS A 430 18.65 -8.43 -23.85
N LYS A 431 17.86 -7.68 -23.08
CA LYS A 431 17.22 -6.45 -23.58
C LYS A 431 18.24 -5.36 -23.91
N CYS A 432 19.29 -5.20 -23.11
CA CYS A 432 20.39 -4.28 -23.39
C CYS A 432 21.12 -4.63 -24.70
N ALA A 433 21.40 -5.92 -24.94
CA ALA A 433 22.05 -6.39 -26.15
C ALA A 433 21.21 -6.14 -27.41
N GLN A 434 19.89 -6.26 -27.29
CA GLN A 434 18.92 -6.04 -28.37
C GLN A 434 18.67 -4.56 -28.73
N ILE A 435 19.24 -3.60 -28.00
CA ILE A 435 19.11 -2.19 -28.35
C ILE A 435 19.73 -1.95 -29.72
N SER A 436 18.95 -1.31 -30.59
CA SER A 436 19.42 -0.78 -31.87
C SER A 436 18.98 0.67 -31.99
N LEU A 437 19.92 1.54 -32.33
CA LEU A 437 19.65 2.95 -32.61
C LEU A 437 19.39 3.20 -34.11
N ASN A 438 19.11 2.14 -34.89
CA ASN A 438 18.84 2.24 -36.32
C ASN A 438 17.55 3.04 -36.60
N GLY A 439 17.63 4.04 -37.47
CA GLY A 439 16.47 4.80 -37.95
C GLY A 439 15.80 5.69 -36.89
N LYS A 440 16.48 5.98 -35.77
CA LYS A 440 15.94 6.76 -34.67
C LYS A 440 16.21 8.25 -34.86
N ALA A 441 15.14 9.05 -34.92
CA ALA A 441 15.21 10.50 -35.15
C ALA A 441 16.02 11.26 -34.10
N GLY A 442 16.06 10.78 -32.85
CA GLY A 442 16.78 11.41 -31.75
C GLY A 442 18.30 11.17 -31.72
N VAL A 443 18.87 10.45 -32.69
CA VAL A 443 20.28 10.03 -32.70
C VAL A 443 20.99 10.55 -33.95
N ASP A 444 22.14 11.20 -33.77
CA ASP A 444 23.02 11.61 -34.86
C ASP A 444 23.53 10.37 -35.64
N PRO A 445 23.18 10.23 -36.95
CA PRO A 445 23.60 9.08 -37.75
C PRO A 445 25.11 8.87 -37.78
N ALA A 446 25.91 9.94 -37.73
CA ALA A 446 27.37 9.86 -37.80
C ALA A 446 28.01 9.29 -36.53
N LYS A 447 27.38 9.50 -35.36
CA LYS A 447 27.91 9.05 -34.05
C LYS A 447 27.22 7.80 -33.51
N LYS A 448 26.23 7.29 -34.23
CA LYS A 448 25.34 6.20 -33.84
C LYS A 448 26.06 4.97 -33.29
N SER A 449 27.03 4.40 -34.02
CA SER A 449 27.72 3.18 -33.60
C SER A 449 28.51 3.39 -32.31
N GLN A 450 29.12 4.56 -32.14
CA GLN A 450 29.84 4.93 -30.92
C GLN A 450 28.89 5.13 -29.74
N ILE A 451 27.75 5.81 -29.96
CA ILE A 451 26.72 6.03 -28.95
C ILE A 451 26.13 4.69 -28.49
N GLU A 452 25.80 3.80 -29.42
CA GLU A 452 25.23 2.49 -29.11
C GLU A 452 26.21 1.62 -28.32
N ALA A 453 27.48 1.57 -28.73
CA ALA A 453 28.53 0.85 -28.01
C ALA A 453 28.73 1.40 -26.59
N THR A 454 28.73 2.73 -26.44
CA THR A 454 28.85 3.40 -25.13
C THR A 454 27.66 3.11 -24.24
N LEU A 455 26.44 3.19 -24.79
CA LEU A 455 25.21 2.88 -24.08
C LEU A 455 25.20 1.43 -23.58
N LYS A 456 25.50 0.47 -24.47
CA LYS A 456 25.59 -0.95 -24.11
C LYS A 456 26.62 -1.20 -23.02
N LYS A 457 27.80 -0.57 -23.10
CA LYS A 457 28.85 -0.64 -22.06
C LYS A 457 28.39 -0.10 -20.71
N GLN A 458 27.67 1.02 -20.69
CA GLN A 458 27.13 1.59 -19.45
C GLN A 458 26.00 0.74 -18.85
N LEU A 459 25.10 0.22 -19.70
CA LEU A 459 23.98 -0.63 -19.28
C LEU A 459 24.43 -1.98 -18.71
N ALA A 460 25.57 -2.51 -19.18
CA ALA A 460 26.17 -3.73 -18.62
C ALA A 460 26.50 -3.61 -17.11
N GLN A 461 26.61 -2.39 -16.58
CA GLN A 461 26.88 -2.16 -15.15
C GLN A 461 25.61 -2.22 -14.27
N VAL A 462 24.42 -2.19 -14.87
CA VAL A 462 23.15 -2.25 -14.15
C VAL A 462 22.85 -3.69 -13.75
N SER A 463 22.59 -3.92 -12.46
CA SER A 463 22.31 -5.25 -11.92
C SER A 463 21.42 -5.21 -10.67
N PHE A 464 20.38 -6.05 -10.66
CA PHE A 464 19.54 -6.38 -9.53
C PHE A 464 20.34 -7.03 -8.40
N VAL A 465 21.24 -7.97 -8.71
CA VAL A 465 22.09 -8.64 -7.71
C VAL A 465 22.98 -7.61 -7.01
N LYS A 466 23.71 -6.78 -7.78
CA LYS A 466 24.57 -5.73 -7.20
C LYS A 466 23.76 -4.74 -6.36
N GLY A 467 22.59 -4.32 -6.84
CA GLY A 467 21.75 -3.39 -6.10
C GLY A 467 21.11 -3.97 -4.84
N PHE A 468 20.84 -5.28 -4.83
CA PHE A 468 20.37 -6.02 -3.67
C PHE A 468 21.50 -6.22 -2.64
N CYS A 469 22.60 -6.89 -3.01
CA CYS A 469 23.66 -7.27 -2.07
C CYS A 469 24.43 -6.06 -1.51
N ALA A 470 24.73 -5.05 -2.34
CA ALA A 470 25.45 -3.85 -1.88
C ALA A 470 24.53 -2.79 -1.27
N HIS A 471 23.21 -3.05 -1.19
CA HIS A 471 22.19 -2.08 -0.80
C HIS A 471 22.31 -0.74 -1.56
N LYS A 472 22.73 -0.79 -2.85
CA LYS A 472 23.03 0.40 -3.66
C LYS A 472 21.85 1.36 -3.63
N ARG A 473 22.13 2.63 -3.31
CA ARG A 473 21.10 3.68 -3.23
C ARG A 473 21.17 4.57 -4.45
N TYR A 474 20.01 4.92 -4.97
CA TYR A 474 19.86 5.83 -6.10
C TYR A 474 19.00 7.03 -5.70
N LYS A 475 19.52 8.23 -5.96
CA LYS A 475 18.83 9.49 -5.66
C LYS A 475 18.13 9.97 -6.93
N ILE A 476 16.81 9.92 -6.91
CA ILE A 476 15.96 10.44 -8.00
C ILE A 476 15.23 11.71 -7.54
N LYS A 477 14.49 12.40 -8.41
CA LYS A 477 13.50 13.44 -8.02
C LYS A 477 12.09 12.84 -7.95
N LYS A 478 11.22 13.41 -7.10
CA LYS A 478 9.83 12.92 -6.91
C LYS A 478 9.03 12.88 -8.22
N SER A 479 9.06 13.96 -9.00
CA SER A 479 8.35 14.05 -10.28
C SER A 479 8.82 12.98 -11.27
N ARG A 480 10.14 12.76 -11.34
CA ARG A 480 10.74 11.74 -12.19
C ARG A 480 10.34 10.32 -11.79
N LEU A 481 10.32 10.02 -10.49
CA LEU A 481 9.84 8.75 -9.97
C LEU A 481 8.36 8.51 -10.28
N GLN A 482 7.52 9.54 -10.22
CA GLN A 482 6.10 9.44 -10.58
C GLN A 482 5.92 9.15 -12.06
N MET A 483 6.66 9.87 -12.92
CA MET A 483 6.64 9.67 -14.37
C MET A 483 7.06 8.25 -14.77
N ILE A 484 8.12 7.70 -14.16
CA ILE A 484 8.56 6.30 -14.39
C ILE A 484 7.51 5.29 -13.94
N LYS A 485 6.79 5.55 -12.85
CA LYS A 485 5.72 4.64 -12.41
C LYS A 485 4.52 4.68 -13.37
N GLN A 486 4.15 5.85 -13.85
CA GLN A 486 3.08 6.03 -14.81
C GLN A 486 3.35 5.26 -16.11
N SER A 487 4.58 5.32 -16.64
CA SER A 487 4.93 4.57 -17.86
C SER A 487 4.85 3.05 -17.69
N TRP A 488 4.87 2.54 -16.46
CA TRP A 488 4.64 1.12 -16.17
C TRP A 488 3.17 0.76 -15.99
N ASP A 489 2.33 1.72 -15.61
CA ASP A 489 0.91 1.52 -15.31
C ASP A 489 -0.01 1.81 -16.51
N GLU A 490 0.48 2.54 -17.53
CA GLU A 490 -0.19 2.70 -18.82
C GLU A 490 -0.52 1.32 -19.43
N LYS A 491 -1.82 1.01 -19.56
CA LYS A 491 -2.31 -0.03 -20.48
C LYS A 491 -2.12 0.56 -21.88
N GLN A 492 -1.23 0.00 -22.68
CA GLN A 492 -1.17 0.38 -24.07
C GLN A 492 -2.51 -0.02 -24.70
N LYS A 493 -3.19 0.93 -25.33
CA LYS A 493 -4.18 0.60 -26.35
C LYS A 493 -3.40 -0.18 -27.38
N GLU A 494 -3.64 -1.49 -27.50
CA GLU A 494 -3.22 -2.21 -28.69
C GLU A 494 -3.87 -1.48 -29.86
N ASP A 495 -3.03 -0.93 -30.75
CA ASP A 495 -3.46 -0.51 -32.07
C ASP A 495 -4.04 -1.76 -32.75
N LYS A 496 -5.35 -1.90 -32.68
CA LYS A 496 -6.10 -2.72 -33.62
C LYS A 496 -5.89 -2.07 -34.97
N THR A 497 -4.98 -2.64 -35.76
CA THR A 497 -4.98 -2.49 -37.20
C THR A 497 -5.48 -3.80 -37.78
#